data_AF-N1U6H2-F1
#
_entry.id   AF-N1U6H2-F1
#
_cell.length_a   1.000
_cell.length_b   1.000
_cell.length_c   1.000
_cell.angle_alpha   90.00
_cell.angle_beta   90.00
_cell.angle_gamma   90.00
#
_symmetry.space_group_name_H-M   'P 1'
#
loop_
_entity.id
_entity.type
_entity.pdbx_description
1 polymer ?
#
loop_
_entity_poly.entity_id
_entity_poly.type
_entity_poly.pdbx_seq_one_letter_code
_entity_poly.pdbx_strand_id
1 'polypeptide(L)'
;MIRLIVPIVVLSVSIGVDLSYGVSPALIHILSNVIPGSIVQKPADNPKDKAIKIVIHDGGKFCYAPVFSGGESYIQIEQCWEQGVANARYDVFQRISYYIQDTWLCITAPEKVVKGEANQGYVNLRPCTINDPLQRWIIKENAFWTSDGRYRLKDVKWYAYISKNSKDGYNHTLDSSMKDWAQTVATPGNISIKTSIAWNLENRRYFIHSKGSKNTTSLYYNPENGHLAQYNPVSGSLYCMYSKVGSYKWNWIRWVSCSDALTSKDNPAYWNVYLQTEEGGMIKDYKGNILRVTEKGPNWGVAYAVKPSFLKTDTTNSPTSLFVVDGDLLDWIRYTTGNLGKTEQYCPAGNKESLAYKRVKGPYPLTFN
;
A
#
# COMPACT_ATOMS: atom_id res chain seq x y z
N MET A 1 -60.63 46.38 37.99
CA MET A 1 -59.96 47.63 38.37
C MET A 1 -58.47 47.45 38.09
N ILE A 2 -57.89 48.37 37.33
CA ILE A 2 -56.66 48.27 36.53
C ILE A 2 -55.47 47.73 37.35
N ARG A 3 -54.82 46.65 36.88
CA ARG A 3 -53.48 46.23 37.34
C ARG A 3 -52.47 46.51 36.24
N LEU A 4 -51.56 47.46 36.51
CA LEU A 4 -50.43 47.80 35.64
C LEU A 4 -49.47 46.61 35.50
N ILE A 5 -49.05 46.33 34.28
CA ILE A 5 -47.95 45.43 33.95
C ILE A 5 -46.69 46.28 33.82
N VAL A 6 -45.69 46.03 34.67
CA VAL A 6 -44.36 46.63 34.61
C VAL A 6 -43.42 45.63 33.93
N PRO A 7 -42.84 45.94 32.76
CA PRO A 7 -41.79 45.10 32.18
C PRO A 7 -40.45 45.41 32.86
N ILE A 8 -39.85 44.40 33.52
CA ILE A 8 -38.49 44.45 34.07
C ILE A 8 -37.52 44.05 32.96
N VAL A 9 -36.63 44.96 32.57
CA VAL A 9 -35.49 44.70 31.68
C VAL A 9 -34.29 44.30 32.54
N VAL A 10 -33.84 43.05 32.43
CA VAL A 10 -32.61 42.57 33.10
C VAL A 10 -31.46 42.64 32.09
N LEU A 11 -30.52 43.55 32.32
CA LEU A 11 -29.26 43.64 31.59
C LEU A 11 -28.30 42.54 32.10
N SER A 12 -27.89 41.63 31.22
CA SER A 12 -26.81 40.67 31.51
C SER A 12 -25.50 41.22 30.94
N VAL A 13 -24.55 41.55 31.81
CA VAL A 13 -23.18 41.96 31.45
C VAL A 13 -22.27 40.74 31.56
N SER A 14 -21.61 40.36 30.46
CA SER A 14 -20.58 39.32 30.43
C SER A 14 -19.20 39.99 30.36
N ILE A 15 -18.35 39.76 31.36
CA ILE A 15 -16.95 40.20 31.37
C ILE A 15 -16.10 39.02 30.88
N GLY A 16 -15.55 39.13 29.67
CA GLY A 16 -14.49 38.24 29.18
C GLY A 16 -13.12 38.80 29.55
N VAL A 17 -12.27 37.98 30.16
CA VAL A 17 -10.88 38.31 30.49
C VAL A 17 -9.99 37.67 29.41
N ASP A 18 -9.42 38.50 28.53
CA ASP A 18 -8.40 38.07 27.55
C ASP A 18 -7.00 38.12 28.19
N LEU A 19 -6.37 36.95 28.38
CA LEU A 19 -4.91 36.86 28.56
C LEU A 19 -4.24 36.72 27.18
N SER A 20 -3.66 37.81 26.71
CA SER A 20 -2.82 37.82 25.50
C SER A 20 -1.37 37.43 25.85
N TYR A 21 -0.92 36.28 25.34
CA TYR A 21 0.50 35.95 25.26
C TYR A 21 1.10 36.65 24.04
N GLY A 22 1.73 37.81 24.26
CA GLY A 22 2.45 38.55 23.22
C GLY A 22 3.78 37.89 22.87
N VAL A 23 3.90 37.36 21.66
CA VAL A 23 5.20 37.02 21.06
C VAL A 23 5.83 38.31 20.54
N SER A 24 7.04 38.64 21.01
CA SER A 24 7.74 39.87 20.64
C SER A 24 8.01 39.94 19.12
N PRO A 25 7.80 41.09 18.45
CA PRO A 25 8.02 41.30 17.01
C PRO A 25 9.44 40.98 16.53
N ALA A 26 10.42 40.93 17.43
CA ALA A 26 11.80 40.57 17.10
C ALA A 26 11.96 39.11 16.63
N LEU A 27 11.08 38.19 17.05
CA LEU A 27 11.15 36.78 16.64
C LEU A 27 10.69 36.56 15.18
N ILE A 28 9.80 37.43 14.69
CA ILE A 28 9.21 37.35 13.34
C ILE A 28 10.26 37.69 12.28
N HIS A 29 11.22 38.57 12.60
CA HIS A 29 12.35 38.88 11.71
C HIS A 29 13.37 37.75 11.60
N ILE A 30 13.47 36.86 12.60
CA ILE A 30 14.39 35.71 12.57
C ILE A 30 13.77 34.55 11.76
N LEU A 31 12.45 34.39 11.80
CA LEU A 31 11.74 33.32 11.08
C LEU A 31 11.49 33.63 9.59
N SER A 32 11.58 34.89 9.17
CA SER A 32 11.34 35.30 7.77
C SER A 32 12.56 35.19 6.85
N ASN A 33 13.77 35.00 7.41
CA ASN A 33 15.02 34.88 6.65
C ASN A 33 15.44 33.44 6.31
N VAL A 34 14.57 32.45 6.53
CA VAL A 34 14.81 31.07 6.08
C VAL A 34 13.62 30.63 5.24
N ILE A 35 13.47 31.23 4.06
CA ILE A 35 12.83 30.52 2.96
C ILE A 35 13.92 29.57 2.46
N PRO A 36 13.84 28.25 2.70
CA PRO A 36 14.76 27.35 2.04
C PRO A 36 14.59 27.59 0.55
N GLY A 37 15.70 27.83 -0.16
CA GLY A 37 15.69 27.82 -1.62
C GLY A 37 14.97 26.58 -2.13
N SER A 38 14.47 26.60 -3.38
CA SER A 38 13.72 25.49 -3.98
C SER A 38 14.26 24.15 -3.51
N ILE A 39 13.45 23.34 -2.82
CA ILE A 39 13.86 22.00 -2.38
C ILE A 39 14.27 21.25 -3.65
N VAL A 40 15.56 21.07 -3.84
CA VAL A 40 16.09 20.33 -4.98
C VAL A 40 15.66 18.88 -4.77
N GLN A 41 14.69 18.42 -5.56
CA GLN A 41 14.25 17.04 -5.51
C GLN A 41 15.43 16.17 -5.98
N LYS A 42 16.00 15.40 -5.06
CA LYS A 42 17.01 14.40 -5.39
C LYS A 42 16.28 13.18 -6.00
N PRO A 43 16.59 12.79 -7.24
CA PRO A 43 16.10 11.53 -7.78
C PRO A 43 16.53 10.35 -6.90
N ALA A 44 15.77 9.25 -6.96
CA ALA A 44 16.21 7.99 -6.37
C ALA A 44 17.54 7.55 -6.99
N ASP A 45 18.36 6.87 -6.20
CA ASP A 45 19.64 6.36 -6.66
C ASP A 45 19.41 5.16 -7.61
N ASN A 46 20.38 4.87 -8.46
CA ASN A 46 20.37 3.63 -9.24
C ASN A 46 20.47 2.42 -8.29
N PRO A 47 19.70 1.33 -8.53
CA PRO A 47 19.79 0.13 -7.72
C PRO A 47 21.20 -0.46 -7.66
N LYS A 48 21.60 -0.92 -6.47
CA LYS A 48 22.87 -1.61 -6.22
C LYS A 48 22.65 -3.02 -5.70
N ASP A 49 21.74 -3.75 -6.33
CA ASP A 49 21.26 -5.05 -5.86
C ASP A 49 22.42 -6.01 -5.59
N LYS A 50 22.51 -6.54 -4.36
CA LYS A 50 23.52 -7.52 -3.97
C LYS A 50 23.06 -8.34 -2.77
N ALA A 51 23.68 -9.48 -2.55
CA ALA A 51 23.44 -10.30 -1.37
C ALA A 51 23.66 -9.49 -0.08
N ILE A 52 22.72 -9.60 0.87
CA ILE A 52 22.82 -8.93 2.17
C ILE A 52 23.80 -9.70 3.05
N LYS A 53 24.98 -9.12 3.25
CA LYS A 53 26.02 -9.66 4.12
C LYS A 53 25.81 -9.19 5.56
N ILE A 54 25.85 -10.13 6.49
CA ILE A 54 25.72 -9.89 7.92
C ILE A 54 26.92 -10.43 8.70
N VAL A 55 27.11 -9.88 9.89
CA VAL A 55 28.02 -10.38 10.93
C VAL A 55 27.16 -10.83 12.11
N ILE A 56 27.22 -12.11 12.44
CA ILE A 56 26.44 -12.69 13.55
C ILE A 56 27.16 -12.53 14.90
N HIS A 57 26.52 -12.95 15.98
CA HIS A 57 26.96 -12.70 17.36
C HIS A 57 28.34 -13.25 17.74
N ASP A 58 28.86 -14.25 17.02
CA ASP A 58 30.20 -14.83 17.22
C ASP A 58 31.27 -14.21 16.29
N GLY A 59 30.90 -13.22 15.47
CA GLY A 59 31.78 -12.58 14.50
C GLY A 59 31.82 -13.25 13.13
N GLY A 60 31.13 -14.38 12.94
CA GLY A 60 31.01 -15.05 11.66
C GLY A 60 30.29 -14.20 10.61
N LYS A 61 30.71 -14.33 9.35
CA LYS A 61 30.14 -13.58 8.22
C LYS A 61 29.29 -14.47 7.35
N PHE A 62 28.04 -14.07 7.13
CA PHE A 62 27.04 -14.85 6.42
C PHE A 62 26.20 -13.96 5.52
N CYS A 63 25.32 -14.57 4.74
CA CYS A 63 24.37 -13.88 3.90
C CYS A 63 22.94 -14.32 4.20
N TYR A 64 21.99 -13.42 3.95
CA TYR A 64 20.58 -13.79 3.88
C TYR A 64 20.30 -14.61 2.62
N ALA A 65 19.57 -15.71 2.80
CA ALA A 65 19.13 -16.61 1.76
C ALA A 65 17.60 -16.79 1.83
N PRO A 66 16.83 -16.24 0.88
CA PRO A 66 15.39 -16.49 0.82
C PRO A 66 15.09 -17.95 0.50
N VAL A 67 14.21 -18.59 1.28
CA VAL A 67 13.85 -20.00 1.11
C VAL A 67 12.34 -20.22 1.25
N PHE A 68 11.80 -21.18 0.50
CA PHE A 68 10.42 -21.64 0.61
C PHE A 68 10.40 -23.08 1.14
N SER A 69 9.87 -23.28 2.34
CA SER A 69 9.96 -24.54 3.07
C SER A 69 8.79 -24.66 4.05
N GLY A 70 8.31 -25.88 4.31
CA GLY A 70 7.27 -26.11 5.32
C GLY A 70 5.94 -25.39 5.05
N GLY A 71 5.66 -25.01 3.80
CA GLY A 71 4.46 -24.29 3.41
C GLY A 71 4.53 -22.76 3.57
N GLU A 72 5.72 -22.20 3.82
CA GLU A 72 5.92 -20.77 4.02
C GLU A 72 7.30 -20.34 3.50
N SER A 73 7.51 -19.04 3.40
CA SER A 73 8.78 -18.42 3.02
C SER A 73 9.54 -17.90 4.23
N TYR A 74 10.86 -18.00 4.21
CA TYR A 74 11.73 -17.54 5.30
C TYR A 74 12.97 -16.84 4.74
N ILE A 75 13.65 -16.11 5.61
CA ILE A 75 15.01 -15.64 5.36
C ILE A 75 15.94 -16.48 6.23
N GLN A 76 16.67 -17.39 5.60
CA GLN A 76 17.70 -18.19 6.24
C GLN A 76 19.04 -17.44 6.25
N ILE A 77 19.95 -17.85 7.12
CA ILE A 77 21.32 -17.37 7.18
C ILE A 77 22.23 -18.50 6.69
N GLU A 78 22.96 -18.24 5.62
CA GLU A 78 23.81 -19.23 4.95
C GLU A 78 25.18 -18.63 4.60
N GLN A 79 26.11 -19.49 4.19
CA GLN A 79 27.38 -19.02 3.63
C GLN A 79 27.11 -18.22 2.37
N CYS A 80 27.86 -17.14 2.15
CA CYS A 80 27.58 -16.20 1.07
C CYS A 80 27.77 -16.76 -0.36
N TRP A 81 28.36 -17.95 -0.49
CA TRP A 81 28.53 -18.66 -1.77
C TRP A 81 27.47 -19.73 -2.02
N GLU A 82 26.55 -19.97 -1.08
CA GLU A 82 25.47 -20.93 -1.27
C GLU A 82 24.52 -20.48 -2.39
N GLN A 83 23.97 -21.46 -3.12
CA GLN A 83 23.08 -21.19 -4.25
C GLN A 83 21.76 -20.50 -3.83
N GLY A 84 21.35 -20.64 -2.57
CA GLY A 84 20.15 -19.99 -2.03
C GLY A 84 20.31 -18.49 -1.78
N VAL A 85 21.54 -17.96 -1.81
CA VAL A 85 21.80 -16.54 -1.58
C VAL A 85 21.44 -15.73 -2.82
N ALA A 86 20.50 -14.80 -2.65
CA ALA A 86 20.01 -13.94 -3.72
C ALA A 86 20.35 -12.47 -3.49
N ASN A 87 20.42 -11.70 -4.58
CA ASN A 87 20.61 -10.26 -4.51
C ASN A 87 19.33 -9.58 -3.99
N ALA A 88 19.51 -8.60 -3.12
CA ALA A 88 18.42 -7.82 -2.56
C ALA A 88 18.56 -6.33 -2.86
N ARG A 89 17.42 -5.65 -2.90
CA ARG A 89 17.29 -4.20 -3.08
C ARG A 89 16.70 -3.56 -1.83
N TYR A 90 17.25 -2.40 -1.47
CA TYR A 90 16.64 -1.47 -0.52
C TYR A 90 16.16 -0.23 -1.27
N ASP A 91 14.86 0.06 -1.20
CA ASP A 91 14.23 1.08 -2.04
C ASP A 91 13.70 2.30 -1.28
N VAL A 92 13.22 3.31 -2.02
CA VAL A 92 12.59 4.55 -1.50
C VAL A 92 11.43 4.31 -0.52
N PHE A 93 10.78 3.14 -0.58
CA PHE A 93 9.69 2.79 0.35
C PHE A 93 10.21 2.07 1.59
N GLN A 94 11.53 2.01 1.78
CA GLN A 94 12.20 1.34 2.89
C GLN A 94 11.96 -0.17 2.88
N ARG A 95 11.76 -0.77 1.71
CA ARG A 95 11.52 -2.21 1.59
C ARG A 95 12.82 -2.94 1.30
N ILE A 96 12.97 -4.12 1.89
CA ILE A 96 14.05 -5.06 1.54
C ILE A 96 13.43 -6.11 0.63
N SER A 97 13.80 -6.08 -0.65
CA SER A 97 13.14 -6.88 -1.69
C SER A 97 14.11 -7.82 -2.39
N TYR A 98 13.60 -8.99 -2.78
CA TYR A 98 14.26 -9.98 -3.63
C TYR A 98 13.45 -10.14 -4.90
N TYR A 99 14.15 -10.27 -6.04
CA TYR A 99 13.52 -10.61 -7.31
C TYR A 99 13.66 -12.11 -7.56
N ILE A 100 12.56 -12.84 -7.39
CA ILE A 100 12.53 -14.31 -7.42
C ILE A 100 11.49 -14.73 -8.45
N GLN A 101 11.90 -15.48 -9.48
CA GLN A 101 11.00 -15.95 -10.55
C GLN A 101 10.12 -14.83 -11.12
N ASP A 102 10.76 -13.75 -11.56
CA ASP A 102 10.13 -12.55 -12.10
C ASP A 102 9.15 -11.81 -11.17
N THR A 103 9.21 -12.08 -9.87
CA THR A 103 8.32 -11.50 -8.85
C THR A 103 9.12 -10.78 -7.77
N TRP A 104 8.69 -9.58 -7.40
CA TRP A 104 9.29 -8.83 -6.30
C TRP A 104 8.66 -9.23 -4.97
N LEU A 105 9.46 -9.86 -4.11
CA LEU A 105 9.05 -10.29 -2.78
C LEU A 105 9.83 -9.55 -1.70
N CYS A 106 9.13 -9.01 -0.72
CA CYS A 106 9.65 -8.16 0.33
C CYS A 106 9.67 -8.88 1.67
N ILE A 107 10.74 -8.69 2.43
CA ILE A 107 10.81 -9.11 3.83
C ILE A 107 9.69 -8.40 4.59
N THR A 108 8.78 -9.17 5.18
CA THR A 108 7.59 -8.67 5.87
C THR A 108 7.63 -9.10 7.32
N ALA A 109 7.47 -8.14 8.22
CA ALA A 109 7.38 -8.40 9.65
C ALA A 109 6.12 -9.21 9.99
N PRO A 110 6.19 -10.17 10.92
CA PRO A 110 5.03 -10.95 11.34
C PRO A 110 4.00 -10.07 12.07
N GLU A 111 2.84 -9.87 11.44
CA GLU A 111 1.77 -8.97 11.90
C GLU A 111 1.38 -9.21 13.37
N LYS A 112 1.23 -10.47 13.77
CA LYS A 112 0.87 -10.85 15.15
C LYS A 112 1.88 -10.34 16.18
N VAL A 113 3.17 -10.30 15.84
CA VAL A 113 4.20 -9.78 16.76
C VAL A 113 4.09 -8.27 16.85
N VAL A 114 3.98 -7.59 15.70
CA VAL A 114 3.86 -6.14 15.62
C VAL A 114 2.61 -5.63 16.36
N LYS A 115 1.48 -6.33 16.23
CA LYS A 115 0.22 -6.04 16.96
C LYS A 115 0.23 -6.43 18.43
N GLY A 116 1.25 -7.16 18.88
CA GLY A 116 1.36 -7.60 20.26
C GLY A 116 0.59 -8.86 20.61
N GLU A 117 0.07 -9.59 19.63
CA GLU A 117 -0.66 -10.86 19.80
C GLU A 117 0.27 -12.09 19.95
N ALA A 118 1.51 -11.97 19.50
CA ALA A 118 2.55 -13.00 19.64
C ALA A 118 3.85 -12.40 20.20
N ASN A 119 4.66 -13.22 20.89
CA ASN A 119 5.92 -12.75 21.49
C ASN A 119 7.05 -12.63 20.46
N GLN A 120 7.10 -13.56 19.50
CA GLN A 120 8.13 -13.63 18.48
C GLN A 120 7.58 -14.27 17.21
N GLY A 121 8.30 -14.09 16.10
CA GLY A 121 7.95 -14.71 14.83
C GLY A 121 9.03 -14.49 13.78
N TYR A 122 9.17 -15.46 12.88
CA TYR A 122 10.02 -15.31 11.70
C TYR A 122 9.48 -14.23 10.77
N VAL A 123 10.38 -13.57 10.06
CA VAL A 123 9.98 -12.73 8.93
C VAL A 123 9.76 -13.61 7.70
N ASN A 124 8.78 -13.24 6.88
CA ASN A 124 8.42 -14.01 5.69
C ASN A 124 8.49 -13.11 4.45
N LEU A 125 8.54 -13.73 3.29
CA LEU A 125 8.44 -13.04 2.01
C LEU A 125 6.97 -12.89 1.60
N ARG A 126 6.59 -11.68 1.22
CA ARG A 126 5.28 -11.37 0.64
C ARG A 126 5.49 -10.52 -0.61
N PRO A 127 4.55 -10.48 -1.56
CA PRO A 127 4.65 -9.56 -2.69
C PRO A 127 4.89 -8.14 -2.20
N CYS A 128 5.87 -7.48 -2.79
CA CYS A 128 6.23 -6.12 -2.42
C CYS A 128 5.06 -5.18 -2.70
N THR A 129 4.65 -4.39 -1.71
CA THR A 129 3.61 -3.37 -1.88
C THR A 129 4.00 -2.07 -1.24
N ILE A 130 3.47 -0.96 -1.77
CA ILE A 130 3.82 0.39 -1.29
C ILE A 130 3.03 0.80 -0.04
N ASN A 131 1.93 0.11 0.24
CA ASN A 131 1.00 0.42 1.32
C ASN A 131 1.04 -0.55 2.51
N ASP A 132 1.94 -1.55 2.52
CA ASP A 132 2.05 -2.45 3.67
C ASP A 132 3.15 -1.96 4.65
N PRO A 133 2.78 -1.42 5.82
CA PRO A 133 3.76 -0.91 6.78
C PRO A 133 4.66 -2.02 7.36
N LEU A 134 4.23 -3.28 7.30
CA LEU A 134 5.03 -4.42 7.78
C LEU A 134 6.23 -4.71 6.88
N GLN A 135 6.28 -4.13 5.68
CA GLN A 135 7.40 -4.27 4.75
C GLN A 135 8.45 -3.16 4.89
N ARG A 136 8.23 -2.19 5.79
CA ARG A 136 9.11 -1.04 5.95
C ARG A 136 10.15 -1.29 7.03
N TRP A 137 11.41 -1.21 6.63
CA TRP A 137 12.58 -1.44 7.47
C TRP A 137 13.50 -0.23 7.44
N ILE A 138 13.84 0.33 8.59
CA ILE A 138 14.85 1.38 8.70
C ILE A 138 16.19 0.78 9.13
N ILE A 139 17.28 1.40 8.72
CA ILE A 139 18.63 0.97 9.10
C ILE A 139 19.12 1.87 10.24
N LYS A 140 19.38 1.27 11.41
CA LYS A 140 19.95 1.94 12.60
C LYS A 140 21.02 1.04 13.19
N GLU A 141 22.15 1.62 13.57
CA GLU A 141 23.26 0.87 14.20
C GLU A 141 23.71 -0.33 13.34
N ASN A 142 23.75 -0.13 12.02
CA ASN A 142 24.03 -1.18 11.03
C ASN A 142 23.09 -2.41 11.15
N ALA A 143 21.87 -2.26 11.66
CA ALA A 143 20.88 -3.33 11.71
C ALA A 143 19.56 -2.86 11.11
N PHE A 144 18.74 -3.80 10.66
CA PHE A 144 17.38 -3.51 10.23
C PHE A 144 16.44 -3.46 11.42
N TRP A 145 15.53 -2.49 11.39
CA TRP A 145 14.49 -2.31 12.38
C TRP A 145 13.16 -2.07 11.67
N THR A 146 12.05 -2.44 12.28
CA THR A 146 10.73 -2.01 11.81
C THR A 146 10.68 -0.49 11.69
N SER A 147 9.81 0.05 10.83
CA SER A 147 9.76 1.50 10.55
C SER A 147 9.50 2.39 11.77
N ASP A 148 8.83 1.85 12.79
CA ASP A 148 8.62 2.51 14.09
C ASP A 148 9.83 2.41 15.04
N GLY A 149 10.86 1.66 14.67
CA GLY A 149 12.06 1.40 15.45
C GLY A 149 11.85 0.48 16.65
N ARG A 150 10.69 -0.19 16.79
CA ARG A 150 10.39 -1.01 17.97
C ARG A 150 11.06 -2.38 17.94
N TYR A 151 11.13 -3.01 16.77
CA TYR A 151 11.62 -4.36 16.63
C TYR A 151 12.86 -4.39 15.75
N ARG A 152 13.96 -4.91 16.29
CA ARG A 152 15.19 -5.19 15.54
C ARG A 152 15.05 -6.54 14.82
N LEU A 153 15.52 -6.61 13.58
CA LEU A 153 15.69 -7.87 12.88
C LEU A 153 16.86 -8.64 13.51
N LYS A 154 16.57 -9.85 13.97
CA LYS A 154 17.46 -10.74 14.71
C LYS A 154 17.49 -12.10 14.04
N ASP A 155 18.27 -13.02 14.59
CA ASP A 155 18.29 -14.41 14.14
C ASP A 155 18.10 -15.43 15.27
N VAL A 156 17.44 -16.53 14.92
CA VAL A 156 17.28 -17.70 15.79
C VAL A 156 17.23 -18.96 14.92
N LYS A 157 17.98 -20.00 15.31
CA LYS A 157 18.06 -21.26 14.55
C LYS A 157 18.43 -21.06 13.07
N TRP A 158 19.30 -20.10 12.75
CA TRP A 158 19.68 -19.73 11.38
C TRP A 158 18.58 -19.08 10.52
N TYR A 159 17.52 -18.55 11.14
CA TYR A 159 16.47 -17.81 10.43
C TYR A 159 16.27 -16.42 11.01
N ALA A 160 15.99 -15.45 10.13
CA ALA A 160 15.70 -14.09 10.54
C ALA A 160 14.30 -13.98 11.17
N TYR A 161 14.20 -13.21 12.23
CA TYR A 161 12.99 -13.10 13.04
C TYR A 161 12.96 -11.80 13.87
N ILE A 162 11.82 -11.50 14.47
CA ILE A 162 11.67 -10.43 15.45
C ILE A 162 11.04 -10.96 16.75
N SER A 163 11.40 -10.34 17.88
CA SER A 163 10.81 -10.62 19.20
C SER A 163 10.54 -9.33 19.97
N LYS A 164 9.51 -9.36 20.83
CA LYS A 164 9.25 -8.32 21.84
C LYS A 164 10.34 -8.25 22.90
N ASN A 165 10.96 -9.38 23.24
CA ASN A 165 12.00 -9.43 24.25
C ASN A 165 13.36 -9.27 23.58
N SER A 166 14.06 -8.20 23.94
CA SER A 166 15.37 -7.87 23.36
C SER A 166 16.44 -8.93 23.61
N LYS A 167 16.27 -9.76 24.66
CA LYS A 167 17.17 -10.86 25.00
C LYS A 167 16.94 -12.14 24.20
N ASP A 168 15.80 -12.30 23.54
CA ASP A 168 15.52 -13.52 22.77
C ASP A 168 16.39 -13.54 21.52
N GLY A 169 17.04 -14.67 21.23
CA GLY A 169 17.85 -14.88 20.02
C GLY A 169 19.01 -13.89 19.87
N TYR A 170 19.61 -13.88 18.69
CA TYR A 170 20.89 -13.23 18.47
C TYR A 170 20.75 -11.94 17.66
N ASN A 171 21.50 -10.94 18.10
CA ASN A 171 21.68 -9.73 17.32
C ASN A 171 22.74 -10.00 16.24
N HIS A 172 22.47 -9.59 15.02
CA HIS A 172 23.46 -9.49 13.95
C HIS A 172 23.43 -8.07 13.35
N THR A 173 24.49 -7.71 12.65
CA THR A 173 24.64 -6.42 11.98
C THR A 173 25.00 -6.63 10.51
N LEU A 174 24.80 -5.62 9.69
CA LEU A 174 25.31 -5.55 8.33
C LEU A 174 26.84 -5.53 8.36
N ASP A 175 27.44 -6.33 7.49
CA ASP A 175 28.90 -6.27 7.26
C ASP A 175 29.32 -4.91 6.73
N SER A 176 30.55 -4.48 7.01
CA SER A 176 31.06 -3.16 6.58
C SER A 176 31.00 -2.95 5.07
N SER A 177 31.06 -4.02 4.27
CA SER A 177 30.88 -3.98 2.81
C SER A 177 29.46 -3.58 2.36
N MET A 178 28.49 -3.56 3.27
CA MET A 178 27.10 -3.16 3.00
C MET A 178 26.88 -1.64 3.14
N LYS A 179 27.86 -0.86 3.62
CA LYS A 179 27.69 0.58 3.87
C LYS A 179 27.11 1.35 2.68
N ASP A 180 27.70 1.19 1.51
CA ASP A 180 27.26 1.86 0.28
C ASP A 180 25.83 1.44 -0.15
N TRP A 181 25.48 0.17 0.05
CA TRP A 181 24.14 -0.34 -0.25
C TRP A 181 23.09 0.16 0.72
N ALA A 182 23.41 0.19 2.02
CA ALA A 182 22.52 0.71 3.05
C ALA A 182 22.23 2.21 2.88
N GLN A 183 23.15 2.95 2.23
CA GLN A 183 23.00 4.37 1.91
C GLN A 183 22.34 4.63 0.56
N THR A 184 22.20 3.60 -0.28
CA THR A 184 21.56 3.72 -1.60
C THR A 184 20.04 3.66 -1.42
N VAL A 185 19.36 4.73 -1.81
CA VAL A 185 17.88 4.78 -1.79
C VAL A 185 17.39 4.53 -3.22
N ALA A 186 17.24 3.26 -3.57
CA ALA A 186 17.02 2.84 -4.95
C ALA A 186 15.58 3.08 -5.45
N THR A 187 15.42 3.16 -6.77
CA THR A 187 14.09 3.03 -7.40
C THR A 187 13.46 1.66 -7.05
N PRO A 188 12.14 1.64 -6.75
CA PRO A 188 11.47 0.41 -6.36
C PRO A 188 11.42 -0.58 -7.53
N GLY A 189 11.38 -1.87 -7.21
CA GLY A 189 11.24 -2.93 -8.22
C GLY A 189 9.85 -2.97 -8.87
N ASN A 190 8.81 -2.70 -8.07
CA ASN A 190 7.43 -2.51 -8.50
C ASN A 190 6.71 -1.52 -7.56
N ILE A 191 5.52 -1.08 -7.97
CA ILE A 191 4.63 -0.21 -7.17
C ILE A 191 3.28 -0.87 -6.86
N SER A 192 3.28 -2.18 -6.63
CA SER A 192 2.06 -2.92 -6.32
C SER A 192 1.40 -2.45 -5.03
N ILE A 193 0.09 -2.65 -4.95
CA ILE A 193 -0.76 -2.25 -3.82
C ILE A 193 -1.45 -3.50 -3.28
N LYS A 194 -1.33 -3.74 -1.98
CA LYS A 194 -2.08 -4.78 -1.29
C LYS A 194 -3.51 -4.27 -1.11
N THR A 195 -4.48 -5.04 -1.56
CA THR A 195 -5.87 -4.63 -1.55
C THR A 195 -6.80 -5.82 -1.35
N SER A 196 -8.10 -5.57 -1.44
CA SER A 196 -9.14 -6.56 -1.53
C SER A 196 -10.21 -6.08 -2.53
N ILE A 197 -10.94 -7.00 -3.15
CA ILE A 197 -12.11 -6.66 -3.98
C ILE A 197 -13.32 -7.30 -3.32
N ALA A 198 -14.17 -6.44 -2.76
CA ALA A 198 -15.34 -6.83 -2.02
C ALA A 198 -16.63 -6.51 -2.79
N TRP A 199 -17.68 -7.25 -2.50
CA TRP A 199 -19.05 -6.97 -2.91
C TRP A 199 -19.97 -7.17 -1.71
N ASN A 200 -21.04 -6.38 -1.65
CA ASN A 200 -21.99 -6.43 -0.55
C ASN A 200 -23.26 -7.16 -1.00
N LEU A 201 -23.75 -8.06 -0.16
CA LEU A 201 -25.03 -8.74 -0.32
C LEU A 201 -25.80 -8.57 0.98
N GLU A 202 -26.87 -7.79 0.92
CA GLU A 202 -27.62 -7.37 2.12
C GLU A 202 -26.66 -6.75 3.16
N ASN A 203 -26.64 -7.28 4.38
CA ASN A 203 -25.81 -6.78 5.48
C ASN A 203 -24.44 -7.51 5.58
N ARG A 204 -24.04 -8.27 4.55
CA ARG A 204 -22.80 -9.05 4.55
C ARG A 204 -21.86 -8.61 3.43
N ARG A 205 -20.56 -8.61 3.73
CA ARG A 205 -19.50 -8.34 2.78
C ARG A 205 -18.75 -9.62 2.42
N TYR A 206 -18.54 -9.81 1.13
CA TYR A 206 -17.87 -10.97 0.54
C TYR A 206 -16.72 -10.50 -0.33
N PHE A 207 -15.66 -11.32 -0.43
CA PHE A 207 -14.44 -10.96 -1.13
C PHE A 207 -14.17 -11.93 -2.28
N ILE A 208 -13.76 -11.39 -3.43
CA ILE A 208 -13.37 -12.19 -4.59
C ILE A 208 -12.19 -13.09 -4.23
N HIS A 209 -12.29 -14.38 -4.58
CA HIS A 209 -11.22 -15.35 -4.43
C HIS A 209 -11.21 -16.34 -5.61
N SER A 210 -10.06 -16.97 -5.88
CA SER A 210 -9.90 -18.05 -6.87
C SER A 210 -10.76 -19.31 -6.66
N LYS A 211 -11.47 -19.38 -5.54
CA LYS A 211 -12.28 -20.54 -5.12
C LYS A 211 -13.71 -20.10 -4.78
N GLY A 212 -14.19 -19.04 -5.46
CA GLY A 212 -15.48 -18.38 -5.17
C GLY A 212 -15.31 -17.17 -4.26
N SER A 213 -16.22 -16.98 -3.30
CA SER A 213 -16.13 -15.90 -2.31
C SER A 213 -15.59 -16.38 -0.97
N LYS A 214 -14.86 -15.52 -0.26
CA LYS A 214 -14.40 -15.75 1.13
C LYS A 214 -14.73 -14.57 2.04
N ASN A 215 -14.57 -14.77 3.36
CA ASN A 215 -14.77 -13.75 4.38
C ASN A 215 -13.66 -12.68 4.40
N THR A 216 -12.44 -13.02 3.98
CA THR A 216 -11.31 -12.09 3.78
C THR A 216 -10.41 -12.65 2.70
N THR A 217 -9.80 -11.80 1.87
CA THR A 217 -8.80 -12.21 0.87
C THR A 217 -7.91 -11.03 0.52
N SER A 218 -6.59 -11.20 0.66
CA SER A 218 -5.62 -10.24 0.13
C SER A 218 -5.41 -10.50 -1.36
N LEU A 219 -5.50 -9.44 -2.14
CA LEU A 219 -5.09 -9.35 -3.52
C LEU A 219 -3.94 -8.36 -3.64
N TYR A 220 -3.18 -8.48 -4.72
CA TYR A 220 -2.07 -7.61 -5.05
C TYR A 220 -2.36 -7.00 -6.41
N TYR A 221 -2.62 -5.70 -6.45
CA TYR A 221 -2.83 -4.96 -7.69
C TYR A 221 -1.52 -4.30 -8.11
N ASN A 222 -1.00 -4.67 -9.27
CA ASN A 222 0.15 -4.00 -9.85
C ASN A 222 -0.35 -3.02 -10.95
N PRO A 223 -0.27 -1.70 -10.72
CA PRO A 223 -0.76 -0.71 -11.69
C PRO A 223 0.08 -0.63 -12.97
N GLU A 224 1.31 -1.14 -12.98
CA GLU A 224 2.21 -1.09 -14.14
C GLU A 224 1.81 -2.09 -15.22
N ASN A 225 1.32 -3.27 -14.82
CA ASN A 225 0.87 -4.33 -15.72
C ASN A 225 -0.63 -4.67 -15.57
N GLY A 226 -1.36 -3.98 -14.68
CA GLY A 226 -2.79 -4.18 -14.44
C GLY A 226 -3.15 -5.53 -13.80
N HIS A 227 -2.19 -6.27 -13.29
CA HIS A 227 -2.44 -7.58 -12.69
C HIS A 227 -3.16 -7.46 -11.34
N LEU A 228 -4.24 -8.23 -11.16
CA LEU A 228 -4.88 -8.50 -9.87
C LEU A 228 -4.56 -9.93 -9.45
N ALA A 229 -3.67 -10.10 -8.49
CA ALA A 229 -3.07 -11.40 -8.16
C ALA A 229 -3.38 -11.88 -6.74
N GLN A 230 -3.49 -13.21 -6.60
CA GLN A 230 -3.35 -13.93 -5.35
C GLN A 230 -1.93 -14.45 -5.18
N TYR A 231 -1.45 -14.51 -3.95
CA TYR A 231 -0.13 -15.00 -3.60
C TYR A 231 -0.19 -16.40 -2.98
N ASN A 232 0.68 -17.30 -3.43
CA ASN A 232 0.89 -18.59 -2.81
C ASN A 232 2.17 -18.58 -1.95
N PRO A 233 2.07 -18.56 -0.61
CA PRO A 233 3.26 -18.53 0.27
C PRO A 233 4.10 -19.81 0.21
N VAL A 234 3.54 -20.92 -0.28
CA VAL A 234 4.26 -22.20 -0.38
C VAL A 234 5.33 -22.14 -1.48
N SER A 235 5.06 -21.45 -2.58
CA SER A 235 5.93 -21.42 -3.77
C SER A 235 6.45 -20.03 -4.12
N GLY A 236 5.97 -18.98 -3.45
CA GLY A 236 6.29 -17.60 -3.81
C GLY A 236 5.58 -17.10 -5.08
N SER A 237 4.68 -17.90 -5.66
CA SER A 237 4.10 -17.63 -6.98
C SER A 237 2.85 -16.75 -6.90
N LEU A 238 2.64 -15.95 -7.95
CA LEU A 238 1.44 -15.16 -8.16
C LEU A 238 0.47 -15.87 -9.11
N TYR A 239 -0.82 -15.73 -8.82
CA TYR A 239 -1.93 -16.19 -9.66
C TYR A 239 -2.85 -15.03 -9.97
N CYS A 240 -2.91 -14.60 -11.23
CA CYS A 240 -3.65 -13.43 -11.67
C CYS A 240 -5.05 -13.78 -12.15
N MET A 241 -6.00 -12.88 -11.91
CA MET A 241 -7.31 -12.89 -12.56
C MET A 241 -7.14 -12.77 -14.07
N TYR A 242 -7.75 -13.70 -14.82
CA TYR A 242 -7.59 -13.83 -16.26
C TYR A 242 -8.96 -13.87 -16.96
N SER A 243 -9.20 -12.93 -17.87
CA SER A 243 -10.46 -12.80 -18.60
C SER A 243 -10.33 -13.22 -20.06
N LYS A 244 -11.15 -14.19 -20.50
CA LYS A 244 -11.21 -14.61 -21.92
C LYS A 244 -12.64 -14.76 -22.39
N VAL A 245 -13.35 -13.64 -22.50
CA VAL A 245 -14.74 -13.62 -23.01
C VAL A 245 -14.82 -14.04 -24.48
N GLY A 246 -13.91 -13.58 -25.33
CA GLY A 246 -13.84 -13.97 -26.74
C GLY A 246 -15.11 -13.63 -27.53
N SER A 247 -15.62 -14.58 -28.33
CA SER A 247 -16.85 -14.43 -29.11
C SER A 247 -18.12 -14.50 -28.25
N TYR A 248 -18.06 -15.09 -27.05
CA TYR A 248 -19.20 -15.22 -26.14
C TYR A 248 -19.66 -13.87 -25.59
N LYS A 249 -20.85 -13.86 -24.96
CA LYS A 249 -21.39 -12.67 -24.27
C LYS A 249 -20.73 -12.46 -22.90
N TRP A 250 -20.30 -13.54 -22.27
CA TRP A 250 -19.64 -13.57 -20.97
C TRP A 250 -18.78 -14.84 -20.85
N ASN A 251 -17.82 -14.86 -19.91
CA ASN A 251 -17.08 -16.07 -19.56
C ASN A 251 -16.53 -15.98 -18.12
N TRP A 252 -16.32 -17.13 -17.48
CA TRP A 252 -15.75 -17.22 -16.13
C TRP A 252 -14.32 -16.68 -16.07
N ILE A 253 -13.99 -16.06 -14.93
CA ILE A 253 -12.60 -15.67 -14.63
C ILE A 253 -11.80 -16.91 -14.28
N ARG A 254 -10.61 -17.01 -14.87
CA ARG A 254 -9.62 -18.02 -14.50
C ARG A 254 -8.53 -17.38 -13.64
N TRP A 255 -7.82 -18.20 -12.88
CA TRP A 255 -6.67 -17.79 -12.11
C TRP A 255 -5.46 -18.51 -12.67
N VAL A 256 -4.54 -17.77 -13.27
CA VAL A 256 -3.40 -18.33 -14.00
C VAL A 256 -2.10 -17.82 -13.39
N SER A 257 -1.03 -18.62 -13.47
CA SER A 257 0.29 -18.18 -13.03
C SER A 257 0.71 -16.92 -13.79
N CYS A 258 1.26 -15.97 -13.05
CA CYS A 258 1.76 -14.70 -13.56
C CYS A 258 2.94 -14.22 -12.71
N SER A 259 3.52 -13.08 -13.09
CA SER A 259 4.64 -12.43 -12.40
C SER A 259 4.51 -10.91 -12.43
N ASP A 260 5.50 -10.19 -11.90
CA ASP A 260 5.59 -8.72 -11.98
C ASP A 260 6.18 -8.22 -13.31
N ALA A 261 6.48 -9.13 -14.25
CA ALA A 261 6.95 -8.75 -15.57
C ALA A 261 5.96 -7.78 -16.24
N LEU A 262 6.49 -6.77 -16.94
CA LEU A 262 5.68 -5.84 -17.71
C LEU A 262 5.02 -6.60 -18.87
N THR A 263 3.70 -6.45 -18.99
CA THR A 263 2.92 -7.03 -20.08
C THR A 263 2.15 -5.97 -20.84
N SER A 264 1.83 -6.23 -22.10
CA SER A 264 0.95 -5.37 -22.88
C SER A 264 -0.41 -5.18 -22.20
N LYS A 265 -1.03 -4.01 -22.37
CA LYS A 265 -2.41 -3.76 -21.93
C LYS A 265 -3.45 -4.61 -22.66
N ASP A 266 -3.09 -5.27 -23.76
CA ASP A 266 -3.93 -6.26 -24.46
C ASP A 266 -3.78 -7.69 -23.87
N ASN A 267 -3.09 -7.83 -22.72
CA ASN A 267 -2.98 -9.11 -22.02
C ASN A 267 -4.33 -9.46 -21.35
N PRO A 268 -4.85 -10.68 -21.51
CA PRO A 268 -6.04 -11.14 -20.80
C PRO A 268 -6.00 -11.09 -19.25
N ALA A 269 -4.82 -10.96 -18.65
CA ALA A 269 -4.64 -10.74 -17.22
C ALA A 269 -4.65 -9.26 -16.80
N TYR A 270 -4.70 -8.33 -17.75
CA TYR A 270 -4.78 -6.90 -17.48
C TYR A 270 -6.19 -6.50 -17.04
N TRP A 271 -6.26 -5.82 -15.90
CA TRP A 271 -7.46 -5.22 -15.35
C TRP A 271 -7.24 -3.74 -15.11
N ASN A 272 -8.24 -2.95 -15.50
CA ASN A 272 -8.33 -1.54 -15.16
C ASN A 272 -9.27 -1.39 -13.97
N VAL A 273 -8.69 -1.08 -12.82
CA VAL A 273 -9.43 -0.73 -11.60
C VAL A 273 -9.60 0.78 -11.57
N TYR A 274 -10.74 1.25 -12.05
CA TYR A 274 -11.10 2.67 -12.06
C TYR A 274 -12.43 2.87 -11.34
N LEU A 275 -12.36 3.35 -10.10
CA LEU A 275 -13.52 3.55 -9.23
C LEU A 275 -13.64 5.05 -8.92
N GLN A 276 -14.78 5.64 -9.24
CA GLN A 276 -15.01 7.09 -9.12
C GLN A 276 -15.68 7.50 -7.79
N THR A 277 -16.20 6.54 -7.00
CA THR A 277 -16.91 6.82 -5.75
C THR A 277 -16.46 5.87 -4.63
N GLU A 278 -16.66 6.28 -3.38
CA GLU A 278 -16.40 5.44 -2.18
C GLU A 278 -17.41 4.31 -2.05
N GLU A 279 -18.58 4.49 -2.68
CA GLU A 279 -19.65 3.50 -2.77
C GLU A 279 -19.23 2.29 -3.64
N GLY A 280 -18.11 2.40 -4.35
CA GLY A 280 -17.53 1.36 -5.19
C GLY A 280 -17.65 1.66 -6.68
N GLY A 281 -17.40 0.66 -7.51
CA GLY A 281 -17.50 0.83 -8.96
C GLY A 281 -17.19 -0.43 -9.75
N MET A 282 -17.15 -0.24 -11.07
CA MET A 282 -16.92 -1.32 -12.03
C MET A 282 -15.44 -1.49 -12.33
N ILE A 283 -14.99 -2.74 -12.33
CA ILE A 283 -13.66 -3.13 -12.77
C ILE A 283 -13.77 -3.68 -14.19
N LYS A 284 -12.86 -3.30 -15.08
CA LYS A 284 -12.89 -3.68 -16.49
C LYS A 284 -11.66 -4.47 -16.89
N ASP A 285 -11.81 -5.46 -17.75
CA ASP A 285 -10.68 -6.19 -18.33
C ASP A 285 -10.05 -5.40 -19.50
N TYR A 286 -8.97 -5.96 -20.05
CA TYR A 286 -8.23 -5.47 -21.22
C TYR A 286 -9.07 -5.12 -22.47
N LYS A 287 -10.27 -5.71 -22.65
CA LYS A 287 -11.19 -5.40 -23.76
C LYS A 287 -12.40 -4.57 -23.33
N GLY A 288 -12.40 -4.05 -22.10
CA GLY A 288 -13.51 -3.29 -21.55
C GLY A 288 -14.71 -4.15 -21.13
N ASN A 289 -14.56 -5.47 -21.03
CA ASN A 289 -15.58 -6.32 -20.42
C ASN A 289 -15.64 -6.03 -18.92
N ILE A 290 -16.84 -6.10 -18.35
CA ILE A 290 -17.11 -5.70 -16.98
C ILE A 290 -17.02 -6.93 -16.07
N LEU A 291 -16.26 -6.81 -14.98
CA LEU A 291 -16.22 -7.82 -13.93
C LEU A 291 -17.59 -7.93 -13.24
N ARG A 292 -18.02 -9.16 -12.97
CA ARG A 292 -19.25 -9.47 -12.25
C ARG A 292 -19.04 -10.64 -11.31
N VAL A 293 -19.94 -10.74 -10.33
CA VAL A 293 -20.08 -11.91 -9.45
C VAL A 293 -21.55 -12.30 -9.38
N THR A 294 -21.84 -13.60 -9.32
CA THR A 294 -23.21 -14.09 -9.11
C THR A 294 -23.56 -14.06 -7.62
N GLU A 295 -24.66 -13.43 -7.25
CA GLU A 295 -25.09 -13.31 -5.85
C GLU A 295 -25.88 -14.51 -5.35
N LYS A 296 -26.30 -15.43 -6.24
CA LYS A 296 -27.12 -16.62 -5.94
C LYS A 296 -26.74 -17.83 -6.79
N GLY A 297 -27.33 -18.98 -6.49
CA GLY A 297 -27.23 -20.19 -7.30
C GLY A 297 -25.95 -21.02 -7.06
N PRO A 298 -25.73 -22.09 -7.85
CA PRO A 298 -24.65 -23.06 -7.62
C PRO A 298 -23.24 -22.49 -7.82
N ASN A 299 -23.11 -21.40 -8.58
CA ASN A 299 -21.84 -20.68 -8.79
C ASN A 299 -21.72 -19.42 -7.94
N TRP A 300 -22.49 -19.33 -6.85
CA TRP A 300 -22.48 -18.20 -5.92
C TRP A 300 -21.05 -17.74 -5.59
N GLY A 301 -20.80 -16.44 -5.69
CA GLY A 301 -19.49 -15.84 -5.39
C GLY A 301 -18.40 -16.08 -6.44
N VAL A 302 -18.68 -16.76 -7.55
CA VAL A 302 -17.70 -16.96 -8.62
C VAL A 302 -17.69 -15.76 -9.56
N ALA A 303 -16.50 -15.22 -9.80
CA ALA A 303 -16.29 -14.07 -10.67
C ALA A 303 -16.32 -14.45 -12.16
N TYR A 304 -16.92 -13.61 -12.99
CA TYR A 304 -16.93 -13.71 -14.45
C TYR A 304 -16.83 -12.33 -15.10
N ALA A 305 -16.50 -12.28 -16.39
CA ALA A 305 -16.50 -11.04 -17.18
C ALA A 305 -17.64 -11.06 -18.21
N VAL A 306 -18.24 -9.90 -18.44
CA VAL A 306 -19.38 -9.73 -19.36
C VAL A 306 -19.10 -8.63 -20.39
N LYS A 307 -19.55 -8.80 -21.63
CA LYS A 307 -19.58 -7.69 -22.60
C LYS A 307 -20.55 -6.59 -22.14
N PRO A 308 -20.21 -5.30 -22.31
CA PRO A 308 -21.13 -4.21 -21.96
C PRO A 308 -22.52 -4.32 -22.60
N SER A 309 -22.59 -4.84 -23.84
CA SER A 309 -23.86 -5.03 -24.55
C SER A 309 -24.79 -6.07 -23.93
N PHE A 310 -24.27 -6.98 -23.10
CA PHE A 310 -25.06 -8.03 -22.44
C PHE A 310 -25.46 -7.64 -21.00
N LEU A 311 -24.86 -6.60 -20.42
CA LEU A 311 -25.03 -6.22 -19.02
C LEU A 311 -26.50 -6.04 -18.59
N LYS A 312 -27.34 -5.43 -19.45
CA LYS A 312 -28.78 -5.19 -19.17
C LYS A 312 -29.61 -6.46 -19.14
N THR A 313 -29.25 -7.44 -19.97
CA THR A 313 -29.99 -8.71 -20.10
C THR A 313 -29.42 -9.82 -19.23
N ASP A 314 -28.25 -9.59 -18.63
CA ASP A 314 -27.57 -10.50 -17.73
C ASP A 314 -28.14 -10.40 -16.31
N THR A 315 -29.28 -11.08 -16.11
CA THR A 315 -30.06 -11.08 -14.86
C THR A 315 -30.00 -12.42 -14.12
N THR A 316 -29.35 -13.44 -14.70
CA THR A 316 -29.26 -14.78 -14.14
C THR A 316 -28.47 -14.77 -12.82
N ASN A 317 -29.05 -15.35 -11.75
CA ASN A 317 -28.45 -15.41 -10.42
C ASN A 317 -28.19 -14.05 -9.76
N SER A 318 -28.96 -13.02 -10.13
CA SER A 318 -28.91 -11.68 -9.55
C SER A 318 -27.49 -11.11 -9.48
N PRO A 319 -26.76 -10.93 -10.60
CA PRO A 319 -25.34 -10.62 -10.53
C PRO A 319 -25.06 -9.15 -10.22
N THR A 320 -23.95 -8.86 -9.56
CA THR A 320 -23.49 -7.49 -9.29
C THR A 320 -22.14 -7.19 -9.94
N SER A 321 -21.93 -5.91 -10.23
CA SER A 321 -20.69 -5.31 -10.72
C SER A 321 -20.20 -4.17 -9.82
N LEU A 322 -20.89 -3.96 -8.69
CA LEU A 322 -20.53 -2.91 -7.74
C LEU A 322 -19.53 -3.48 -6.75
N PHE A 323 -18.26 -3.14 -6.94
CA PHE A 323 -17.18 -3.59 -6.08
C PHE A 323 -16.63 -2.46 -5.22
N VAL A 324 -16.26 -2.81 -3.99
CA VAL A 324 -15.55 -1.94 -3.04
C VAL A 324 -14.12 -2.45 -2.91
N VAL A 325 -13.15 -1.55 -2.87
CA VAL A 325 -11.74 -1.87 -2.63
C VAL A 325 -11.22 -1.12 -1.41
N ASP A 326 -10.04 -1.48 -0.94
CA ASP A 326 -9.42 -0.84 0.22
C ASP A 326 -9.06 0.64 -0.07
N GLY A 327 -9.09 1.47 0.98
CA GLY A 327 -8.89 2.93 0.89
C GLY A 327 -7.60 3.34 0.18
N ASP A 328 -6.48 2.68 0.47
CA ASP A 328 -5.19 2.99 -0.17
C ASP A 328 -5.23 2.85 -1.70
N LEU A 329 -5.96 1.85 -2.22
CA LEU A 329 -6.12 1.68 -3.67
C LEU A 329 -7.06 2.74 -4.25
N LEU A 330 -8.15 3.09 -3.54
CA LEU A 330 -9.03 4.18 -3.94
C LEU A 330 -8.28 5.51 -4.02
N ASP A 331 -7.46 5.82 -3.02
CA ASP A 331 -6.67 7.05 -2.97
C ASP A 331 -5.61 7.08 -4.07
N TRP A 332 -4.94 5.96 -4.34
CA TRP A 332 -4.05 5.83 -5.49
C TRP A 332 -4.76 6.08 -6.82
N ILE A 333 -5.95 5.49 -7.02
CA ILE A 333 -6.75 5.69 -8.24
C ILE A 333 -7.16 7.16 -8.36
N ARG A 334 -7.64 7.78 -7.29
CA ARG A 334 -8.02 9.21 -7.25
C ARG A 334 -6.84 10.09 -7.62
N TYR A 335 -5.67 9.85 -7.02
CA TYR A 335 -4.46 10.61 -7.31
C TYR A 335 -4.03 10.47 -8.78
N THR A 336 -3.91 9.24 -9.28
CA THR A 336 -3.44 8.98 -10.66
C THR A 336 -4.44 9.43 -11.73
N THR A 337 -5.71 9.55 -11.37
CA THR A 337 -6.78 9.95 -12.29
C THR A 337 -7.29 11.37 -12.03
N GLY A 338 -6.68 12.09 -11.08
CA GLY A 338 -7.13 13.41 -10.66
C GLY A 338 -7.14 14.41 -11.82
N ASN A 339 -6.25 14.22 -12.78
CA ASN A 339 -6.21 14.97 -14.03
C ASN A 339 -7.42 14.73 -14.95
N LEU A 340 -7.83 13.46 -15.07
CA LEU A 340 -9.03 13.07 -15.81
C LEU A 340 -10.29 13.57 -15.12
N GLY A 341 -10.30 13.55 -13.78
CA GLY A 341 -11.42 14.02 -12.96
C GLY A 341 -11.46 15.55 -12.72
N LYS A 342 -10.40 16.28 -13.10
CA LYS A 342 -10.19 17.70 -12.75
C LYS A 342 -10.28 17.96 -11.22
N THR A 343 -9.87 17.00 -10.39
CA THR A 343 -10.02 17.06 -8.92
C THR A 343 -8.82 17.67 -8.20
N GLU A 344 -7.62 17.67 -8.81
CA GLU A 344 -6.42 18.28 -8.20
C GLU A 344 -6.39 19.80 -8.37
N GLN A 345 -5.71 20.49 -7.45
CA GLN A 345 -5.51 21.95 -7.54
C GLN A 345 -4.39 22.35 -8.50
N TYR A 346 -3.43 21.44 -8.75
CA TYR A 346 -2.24 21.70 -9.56
C TYR A 346 -1.93 20.49 -10.48
N CYS A 347 -1.67 20.79 -11.75
CA CYS A 347 -1.12 19.98 -12.86
C CYS A 347 -1.47 18.47 -13.06
N PRO A 348 -2.03 18.15 -14.25
CA PRO A 348 -3.10 18.87 -14.96
C PRO A 348 -4.49 18.42 -14.49
N ALA A 349 -4.99 19.01 -13.41
CA ALA A 349 -6.41 18.95 -13.09
C ALA A 349 -6.92 20.37 -12.85
N GLY A 350 -8.06 20.72 -13.46
CA GLY A 350 -8.84 21.90 -13.11
C GLY A 350 -8.24 23.28 -13.44
N ASN A 351 -7.57 23.46 -14.59
CA ASN A 351 -7.11 24.78 -15.10
C ASN A 351 -8.15 25.89 -14.83
N LYS A 352 -8.02 26.60 -13.70
CA LYS A 352 -8.52 27.96 -13.58
C LYS A 352 -7.56 28.78 -14.40
N GLU A 353 -8.09 29.61 -15.31
CA GLU A 353 -7.29 30.64 -15.96
C GLU A 353 -6.42 31.29 -14.89
N SER A 354 -5.12 31.37 -15.15
CA SER A 354 -4.23 32.19 -14.38
C SER A 354 -4.79 33.62 -14.45
N LEU A 355 -5.58 34.02 -13.44
CA LEU A 355 -5.60 35.41 -13.03
C LEU A 355 -4.13 35.72 -12.77
N ALA A 356 -3.53 36.42 -13.72
CA ALA A 356 -2.15 36.87 -13.72
C ALA A 356 -1.75 37.17 -12.28
N TYR A 357 -0.65 36.57 -11.82
CA TYR A 357 -0.07 36.72 -10.50
C TYR A 357 -0.22 38.16 -9.96
N LYS A 358 -1.34 38.43 -9.30
CA LYS A 358 -1.43 39.39 -8.22
C LYS A 358 -1.51 38.54 -6.98
N ARG A 359 -0.41 38.46 -6.23
CA ARG A 359 -0.48 38.13 -4.81
C ARG A 359 -1.47 39.11 -4.19
N VAL A 360 -2.70 38.68 -3.99
CA VAL A 360 -3.59 39.36 -3.09
C VAL A 360 -3.08 39.02 -1.69
N LYS A 361 -2.49 40.00 -1.01
CA LYS A 361 -2.41 39.99 0.45
C LYS A 361 -3.86 39.86 0.94
N GLY A 362 -4.27 38.66 1.31
CA GLY A 362 -5.54 38.48 2.01
C GLY A 362 -5.48 39.25 3.32
N PRO A 363 -6.53 39.98 3.71
CA PRO A 363 -6.64 40.47 5.08
C PRO A 363 -6.75 39.24 6.00
N TYR A 364 -6.08 39.33 7.15
CA TYR A 364 -6.20 38.38 8.25
C TYR A 364 -7.68 38.07 8.59
N PRO A 365 -7.98 36.88 9.12
CA PRO A 365 -9.35 36.44 9.32
C PRO A 365 -10.10 37.33 10.32
N LEU A 366 -11.34 37.67 9.94
CA LEU A 366 -12.36 38.22 10.82
C LEU A 366 -12.70 37.18 11.92
N THR A 367 -12.50 37.61 13.16
CA THR A 367 -13.29 37.33 14.38
C THR A 367 -14.17 36.06 14.38
N PHE A 368 -13.85 35.13 15.28
CA PHE A 368 -14.78 34.15 15.82
C PHE A 368 -15.48 34.74 17.06
N ASN A 369 -16.80 34.51 17.17
CA ASN A 369 -17.56 34.61 18.42
C ASN A 369 -17.21 33.46 19.36
#